data_AF-A0A194Q2T7-F1
#
_entry.id   AF-A0A194Q2T7-F1
#
_cell.length_a   1.000
_cell.length_b   1.000
_cell.length_c   1.000
_cell.angle_alpha   90.00
_cell.angle_beta   90.00
_cell.angle_gamma   90.00
#
_symmetry.space_group_name_H-M   'P 1'
#
loop_
_entity.id
_entity.type
_entity.pdbx_description
1 polymer ?
#
loop_
_entity_poly.entity_id
_entity_poly.type
_entity_poly.pdbx_seq_one_letter_code
_entity_poly.pdbx_strand_id
1 'polypeptide(L)'
;MSFYNEIEKSVNLYDKLEVRKYLKVYALALVESYRHKGLGKELLKSAMLLAASAHVPAISGIFLSQCSQNLAKELGFVKFNEIYYNKYFINDQVLFTGTDENNSAALMAYRIPDVEEVADLEIQQLARFNVESEGEQNSKNS
;
A
#
# COMPACT_ATOMS: atom_id res chain seq x y z
N MET A 1 -17.40 -0.44 -15.54
CA MET A 1 -16.23 0.11 -14.81
C MET A 1 -16.48 -0.09 -13.32
N SER A 2 -15.44 -0.32 -12.51
CA SER A 2 -15.57 -0.39 -11.05
C SER A 2 -15.01 0.90 -10.43
N PHE A 3 -15.62 1.36 -9.35
CA PHE A 3 -15.22 2.57 -8.60
C PHE A 3 -13.70 2.66 -8.36
N TYR A 4 -13.06 1.58 -7.92
CA TYR A 4 -11.62 1.52 -7.69
C TYR A 4 -10.79 1.80 -8.97
N ASN A 5 -11.23 1.28 -10.12
CA ASN A 5 -10.53 1.52 -11.38
C ASN A 5 -10.57 3.00 -11.78
N GLU A 6 -11.65 3.72 -11.48
CA GLU A 6 -11.76 5.15 -11.79
C GLU A 6 -10.83 6.00 -10.92
N ILE A 7 -10.63 5.58 -9.66
CA ILE A 7 -9.66 6.19 -8.77
C ILE A 7 -8.24 5.98 -9.26
N GLU A 8 -7.89 4.77 -9.72
CA GLU A 8 -6.51 4.44 -10.09
C GLU A 8 -6.13 4.90 -11.49
N LYS A 9 -7.04 4.82 -12.46
CA LYS A 9 -6.70 5.08 -13.88
C LYS A 9 -6.28 6.52 -14.18
N SER A 10 -6.65 7.48 -13.34
CA SER A 10 -6.28 8.89 -13.54
C SER A 10 -4.83 9.20 -13.17
N VAL A 11 -4.11 8.26 -12.52
CA VAL A 11 -2.75 8.47 -12.02
C VAL A 11 -1.86 7.27 -12.33
N ASN A 12 -0.73 7.53 -12.99
CA ASN A 12 0.36 6.56 -13.06
C ASN A 12 1.27 6.69 -11.82
N LEU A 13 1.05 5.85 -10.81
CA LEU A 13 1.87 5.88 -9.58
C LEU A 13 3.33 5.45 -9.82
N TYR A 14 3.60 4.61 -10.81
CA TYR A 14 4.97 4.20 -11.15
C TYR A 14 5.80 5.43 -11.57
N ASP A 15 5.25 6.25 -12.46
CA ASP A 15 5.90 7.49 -12.91
C ASP A 15 6.00 8.51 -11.77
N LYS A 16 4.93 8.67 -10.98
CA LYS A 16 4.88 9.68 -9.91
C LYS A 16 5.82 9.41 -8.75
N LEU A 17 6.13 8.13 -8.49
CA LEU A 17 7.01 7.71 -7.41
C LEU A 17 8.40 7.31 -7.91
N GLU A 18 8.59 7.27 -9.24
CA GLU A 18 9.83 6.81 -9.89
C GLU A 18 10.23 5.41 -9.42
N VAL A 19 9.27 4.47 -9.49
CA VAL A 19 9.46 3.07 -9.06
C VAL A 19 8.91 2.10 -10.11
N ARG A 20 9.46 0.88 -10.17
CA ARG A 20 8.93 -0.24 -10.96
C ARG A 20 7.98 -1.13 -10.16
N LYS A 21 8.07 -1.13 -8.81
CA LYS A 21 7.16 -1.87 -7.93
C LYS A 21 6.81 -1.09 -6.66
N TYR A 22 5.60 -1.34 -6.15
CA TYR A 22 5.15 -0.84 -4.85
C TYR A 22 4.24 -1.86 -4.16
N LEU A 23 4.20 -1.84 -2.83
CA LEU A 23 3.28 -2.63 -2.04
C LEU A 23 1.91 -1.94 -2.04
N LYS A 24 0.84 -2.65 -2.40
CA LYS A 24 -0.53 -2.11 -2.35
C LYS A 24 -1.29 -2.64 -1.15
N VAL A 25 -1.72 -1.74 -0.27
CA VAL A 25 -2.62 -2.03 0.86
C VAL A 25 -4.06 -2.03 0.34
N TYR A 26 -4.71 -3.20 0.40
CA TYR A 26 -6.11 -3.37 -0.03
C TYR A 26 -7.10 -3.16 1.11
N ALA A 27 -6.72 -3.49 2.34
CA ALA A 27 -7.57 -3.35 3.50
C ALA A 27 -6.76 -3.06 4.76
N LEU A 28 -7.28 -2.17 5.60
CA LEU A 28 -6.80 -1.93 6.96
C LEU A 28 -8.00 -2.03 7.88
N ALA A 29 -8.09 -3.13 8.63
CA ALA A 29 -9.26 -3.43 9.46
C ALA A 29 -8.85 -3.74 10.89
N LEU A 30 -9.65 -3.25 11.84
CA LEU A 30 -9.53 -3.54 13.27
C LEU A 30 -10.89 -3.95 13.81
N VAL A 31 -10.88 -4.99 14.62
CA VAL A 31 -12.03 -5.35 15.47
C VAL A 31 -12.33 -4.18 16.41
N GLU A 32 -13.61 -3.92 16.66
CA GLU A 32 -14.08 -2.72 17.37
C GLU A 32 -13.42 -2.52 18.74
N SER A 33 -13.27 -3.59 19.53
CA SER A 33 -12.62 -3.58 20.85
C SER A 33 -11.13 -3.16 20.85
N TYR A 34 -10.53 -3.09 19.65
CA TYR A 34 -9.13 -2.70 19.43
C TYR A 34 -8.99 -1.31 18.79
N ARG A 35 -10.09 -0.61 18.51
CA ARG A 35 -10.04 0.76 17.97
C ARG A 35 -9.57 1.77 19.02
N HIS A 36 -9.18 2.97 18.55
CA HIS A 36 -8.74 4.09 19.39
C HIS A 36 -7.49 3.84 20.26
N LYS A 37 -6.75 2.75 19.98
CA LYS A 37 -5.50 2.38 20.67
C LYS A 37 -4.24 2.62 19.82
N GLY A 38 -4.36 3.39 18.72
CA GLY A 38 -3.25 3.62 17.78
C GLY A 38 -2.88 2.44 16.88
N LEU A 39 -3.52 1.27 17.04
CA LEU A 39 -3.15 0.04 16.32
C LEU A 39 -3.23 0.15 14.80
N GLY A 40 -4.14 0.95 14.25
CA GLY A 40 -4.24 1.13 12.80
C GLY A 40 -2.99 1.78 12.23
N LYS A 41 -2.41 2.73 12.99
CA LYS A 41 -1.19 3.44 12.61
C LYS A 41 0.00 2.50 12.67
N GLU A 42 0.09 1.69 13.73
CA GLU A 42 1.15 0.69 13.87
C GLU A 42 1.06 -0.42 12.82
N LEU A 43 -0.14 -0.84 12.41
CA LEU A 43 -0.32 -1.78 11.31
C LEU A 43 0.17 -1.19 9.98
N LEU A 44 -0.20 0.06 9.66
CA LEU A 44 0.26 0.70 8.43
C LEU A 44 1.78 0.95 8.44
N LYS A 45 2.35 1.36 9.57
CA LYS A 45 3.82 1.44 9.76
C LYS A 45 4.48 0.08 9.57
N SER A 46 3.92 -0.99 10.11
CA SER A 46 4.45 -2.34 9.95
C SER A 46 4.45 -2.77 8.48
N ALA A 47 3.42 -2.39 7.71
CA ALA A 47 3.40 -2.61 6.26
C ALA A 47 4.48 -1.80 5.53
N MET A 48 4.76 -0.56 5.96
CA MET A 48 5.88 0.24 5.42
C MET A 48 7.23 -0.42 5.71
N LEU A 49 7.45 -0.93 6.92
CA LEU A 49 8.67 -1.63 7.30
C LEU A 49 8.82 -2.95 6.52
N LEU A 50 7.73 -3.69 6.33
CA LEU A 50 7.71 -4.88 5.49
C LEU A 50 8.13 -4.56 4.06
N ALA A 51 7.53 -3.53 3.44
CA ALA A 51 7.91 -3.08 2.11
C ALA A 51 9.41 -2.74 2.02
N ALA A 52 9.92 -1.99 3.01
CA ALA A 52 11.33 -1.63 3.06
C ALA A 52 12.25 -2.86 3.17
N SER A 53 11.95 -3.79 4.09
CA SER A 53 12.72 -5.03 4.26
C SER A 53 12.71 -5.95 3.04
N ALA A 54 11.65 -5.87 2.23
CA ALA A 54 11.50 -6.63 0.98
C ALA A 54 12.08 -5.90 -0.24
N HIS A 55 12.84 -4.81 -0.04
CA HIS A 55 13.36 -3.94 -1.10
C HIS A 55 12.27 -3.49 -2.08
N VAL A 56 11.08 -3.16 -1.53
CA VAL A 56 9.96 -2.57 -2.27
C VAL A 56 9.96 -1.07 -1.99
N PRO A 57 10.29 -0.22 -2.97
CA PRO A 57 10.63 1.19 -2.75
C PRO A 57 9.45 2.09 -2.37
N ALA A 58 8.23 1.62 -2.54
CA ALA A 58 7.04 2.41 -2.27
C ALA A 58 5.87 1.57 -1.75
N ILE A 59 4.93 2.24 -1.12
CA ILE A 59 3.66 1.67 -0.64
C ILE A 59 2.50 2.57 -1.07
N SER A 60 1.37 1.97 -1.42
CA SER A 60 0.18 2.65 -1.94
C SER A 60 -1.09 2.01 -1.38
N GLY A 61 -2.20 2.74 -1.39
CA GLY A 61 -3.52 2.22 -1.05
C GLY A 61 -4.64 3.19 -1.41
N ILE A 62 -5.86 2.66 -1.45
CA ILE A 62 -7.08 3.47 -1.57
C ILE A 62 -7.71 3.56 -0.18
N PHE A 63 -7.75 4.76 0.36
CA PHE A 63 -8.25 5.03 1.71
C PHE A 63 -9.65 5.63 1.61
N LEU A 64 -10.64 4.83 2.05
CA LEU A 64 -12.07 5.09 1.83
C LEU A 64 -12.74 5.98 2.90
N SER A 65 -12.03 6.28 3.99
CA SER A 65 -12.55 7.12 5.08
C SER A 65 -11.57 8.20 5.47
N GLN A 66 -12.08 9.34 5.93
CA GLN A 66 -11.26 10.44 6.41
C GLN A 66 -10.29 10.00 7.53
N CYS A 67 -10.74 9.11 8.43
CA CYS A 67 -9.90 8.55 9.49
C CYS A 67 -8.68 7.82 8.91
N SER A 68 -8.89 6.95 7.93
CA SER A 68 -7.81 6.20 7.28
C SER A 68 -6.88 7.09 6.44
N GLN A 69 -7.42 8.12 5.78
CA GLN A 69 -6.64 9.10 5.03
C GLN A 69 -5.76 9.97 5.95
N ASN A 70 -6.29 10.41 7.10
CA ASN A 70 -5.54 11.20 8.08
C ASN A 70 -4.37 10.38 8.65
N LEU A 71 -4.63 9.12 8.98
CA LEU A 71 -3.60 8.20 9.46
C LEU A 71 -2.49 7.99 8.42
N ALA A 72 -2.84 7.78 7.15
CA ALA A 72 -1.87 7.68 6.07
C ALA A 72 -1.06 8.97 5.92
N LYS A 73 -1.72 10.14 5.95
CA LYS A 73 -1.08 11.46 5.89
C LYS A 73 -0.08 11.68 7.03
N GLU A 74 -0.42 11.28 8.25
CA GLU A 74 0.49 11.35 9.41
C GLU A 74 1.75 10.49 9.23
N LEU A 75 1.69 9.46 8.39
CA LEU A 75 2.81 8.59 8.04
C LEU A 75 3.55 9.04 6.78
N GLY A 76 3.23 10.22 6.25
CA GLY A 76 3.90 10.82 5.09
C GLY A 76 3.29 10.44 3.74
N PHE A 77 2.18 9.69 3.69
CA PHE A 77 1.53 9.39 2.43
C PHE A 77 1.04 10.68 1.76
N VAL A 78 1.26 10.78 0.46
CA VAL A 78 0.80 11.85 -0.41
C VAL A 78 -0.45 11.37 -1.14
N LYS A 79 -1.44 12.26 -1.26
CA LYS A 79 -2.67 12.02 -2.01
C LYS A 79 -2.44 12.32 -3.50
N PHE A 80 -2.73 11.35 -4.36
CA PHE A 80 -2.55 11.47 -5.81
C PHE A 80 -3.85 11.59 -6.59
N ASN A 81 -4.93 10.99 -6.09
CA ASN A 81 -6.27 11.17 -6.63
C ASN A 81 -7.31 11.10 -5.51
N GLU A 82 -8.48 11.69 -5.74
CA GLU A 82 -9.59 11.73 -4.81
C GLU A 82 -10.93 11.77 -5.54
N ILE A 83 -11.87 10.93 -5.09
CA ILE A 83 -13.27 10.98 -5.53
C ILE A 83 -14.14 11.20 -4.30
N TYR A 84 -14.89 12.29 -4.31
CA TYR A 84 -15.92 12.56 -3.30
C TYR A 84 -17.16 11.74 -3.60
N TYR A 85 -17.69 11.07 -2.58
CA TYR A 85 -18.81 10.16 -2.74
C TYR A 85 -20.09 10.87 -3.19
N ASN A 86 -20.33 12.08 -2.68
CA ASN A 86 -21.46 12.93 -3.06
C ASN A 86 -21.39 13.47 -4.50
N LYS A 87 -20.24 13.33 -5.17
CA LYS A 87 -20.01 13.72 -6.57
C LYS A 87 -19.89 12.51 -7.50
N TYR A 88 -20.09 11.30 -6.99
CA TYR A 88 -19.97 10.09 -7.78
C TYR A 88 -21.35 9.62 -8.27
N PHE A 89 -21.61 9.88 -9.56
CA PHE A 89 -22.89 9.61 -10.20
C PHE A 89 -22.83 8.37 -11.10
N ILE A 90 -23.86 7.53 -11.04
CA ILE A 90 -24.12 6.47 -12.01
C ILE A 90 -25.56 6.64 -12.49
N ASN A 91 -25.75 6.78 -13.81
CA ASN A 91 -27.07 7.01 -14.43
C ASN A 91 -27.81 8.19 -13.78
N ASP A 92 -27.12 9.33 -13.63
CA ASP A 92 -27.62 10.57 -13.01
C ASP A 92 -28.08 10.46 -11.55
N GLN A 93 -27.72 9.38 -10.87
CA GLN A 93 -27.98 9.17 -9.45
C GLN A 93 -26.68 9.10 -8.65
N VAL A 94 -26.64 9.75 -7.49
CA VAL A 94 -25.53 9.61 -6.54
C VAL A 94 -25.52 8.17 -6.05
N LEU A 95 -24.41 7.45 -6.29
CA LEU A 95 -24.31 6.04 -5.89
C LEU A 95 -24.22 5.87 -4.37
N PHE A 96 -23.48 6.78 -3.72
CA PHE A 96 -23.17 6.71 -2.30
C PHE A 96 -23.99 7.75 -1.52
N THR A 97 -25.26 7.42 -1.29
CA THR A 97 -26.19 8.26 -0.54
C THR A 97 -25.88 8.24 0.97
N GLY A 98 -26.26 9.30 1.68
CA GLY A 98 -26.06 9.40 3.14
C GLY A 98 -24.61 9.67 3.59
N THR A 99 -23.73 10.06 2.66
CA THR A 99 -22.35 10.46 2.97
C THR A 99 -22.29 11.97 3.27
N ASP A 100 -21.43 12.37 4.21
CA ASP A 100 -21.10 13.78 4.41
C ASP A 100 -20.26 14.34 3.24
N GLU A 101 -20.19 15.67 3.16
CA GLU A 101 -19.51 16.39 2.07
C GLU A 101 -17.99 16.21 2.04
N ASN A 102 -17.41 15.71 3.14
CA ASN A 102 -15.97 15.51 3.30
C ASN A 102 -15.58 14.05 3.08
N ASN A 103 -16.54 13.13 2.94
CA ASN A 103 -16.25 11.73 2.69
C ASN A 103 -15.84 11.51 1.23
N SER A 104 -14.66 10.93 1.10
CA SER A 104 -14.04 10.61 -0.18
C SER A 104 -13.28 9.29 -0.10
N ALA A 105 -13.00 8.75 -1.29
CA ALA A 105 -11.96 7.75 -1.47
C ALA A 105 -10.73 8.41 -2.08
N ALA A 106 -9.57 8.19 -1.47
CA ALA A 106 -8.31 8.79 -1.93
C ALA A 106 -7.28 7.72 -2.27
N LEU A 107 -6.67 7.83 -3.45
CA LEU A 107 -5.45 7.10 -3.78
C LEU A 107 -4.29 7.83 -3.12
N MET A 108 -3.62 7.16 -2.19
CA MET A 108 -2.47 7.72 -1.48
C MET A 108 -1.28 6.77 -1.56
N ALA A 109 -0.08 7.34 -1.65
CA ALA A 109 1.14 6.55 -1.70
C ALA A 109 2.31 7.26 -1.02
N TYR A 110 3.33 6.48 -0.66
CA TYR A 110 4.54 6.93 -0.01
C TYR A 110 5.75 6.27 -0.67
N ARG A 111 6.73 7.09 -1.11
CA ARG A 111 8.06 6.63 -1.52
C ARG A 111 8.92 6.50 -0.28
N ILE A 112 9.46 5.31 -0.04
CA ILE A 112 10.33 5.03 1.11
C ILE A 112 11.75 5.55 0.78
N PRO A 113 12.25 6.63 1.40
CA PRO A 113 13.43 7.34 0.93
C PRO A 113 14.69 6.48 0.78
N ASP A 114 14.91 5.54 1.71
CA ASP A 114 16.17 4.79 1.81
C ASP A 114 16.12 3.41 1.15
N VAL A 115 15.08 3.14 0.36
CA VAL A 115 14.93 1.85 -0.32
C VAL A 115 15.22 2.05 -1.81
N GLU A 116 16.39 1.59 -2.21
CA GLU A 116 16.76 1.48 -3.62
C GLU A 116 16.06 0.29 -4.28
N GLU A 117 15.76 0.45 -5.56
CA GLU A 117 15.12 -0.60 -6.34
C GLU A 117 16.19 -1.45 -7.02
N VAL A 118 16.47 -2.60 -6.42
CA VAL A 118 17.42 -3.61 -6.93
C VAL A 118 17.07 -4.01 -8.36
N ALA A 119 18.04 -4.05 -9.27
CA ALA A 119 17.80 -4.45 -10.65
C ALA A 119 17.36 -5.92 -10.71
N ASP A 120 16.50 -6.29 -11.67
CA ASP A 120 15.91 -7.64 -11.71
C ASP A 120 16.99 -8.74 -11.86
N LEU A 121 18.14 -8.39 -12.45
CA LEU A 121 19.32 -9.25 -12.59
C LEU A 121 19.99 -9.56 -11.24
N GLU A 122 20.01 -8.61 -10.31
CA GLU A 122 20.61 -8.77 -8.98
C GLU A 122 19.71 -9.62 -8.07
N ILE A 123 18.38 -9.51 -8.21
CA ILE A 123 17.41 -10.34 -7.48
C ILE A 123 17.58 -11.82 -7.84
N GLN A 124 17.78 -12.14 -9.13
CA GLN A 124 18.05 -13.52 -9.56
C GLN A 124 19.35 -14.08 -8.98
N GLN A 125 20.38 -13.23 -8.81
CA GLN A 125 21.64 -13.65 -8.21
C GLN A 125 21.46 -13.88 -6.70
N LEU A 126 20.84 -12.96 -5.97
CA LEU A 126 20.56 -13.09 -4.53
C LEU A 126 19.69 -14.31 -4.21
N ALA A 127 18.67 -14.58 -5.03
CA ALA A 127 17.81 -15.76 -4.87
C ALA A 127 18.59 -17.08 -5.06
N ARG A 128 19.63 -17.10 -5.90
CA ARG A 128 20.48 -18.28 -6.10
C ARG A 128 21.39 -18.53 -4.89
N PHE A 129 21.90 -17.49 -4.24
CA PHE A 129 22.76 -17.64 -3.06
C PHE A 129 22.01 -18.13 -1.81
N ASN A 130 20.71 -17.87 -1.70
CA ASN A 130 19.91 -18.32 -0.54
C ASN A 130 19.46 -19.80 -0.61
N VAL A 131 19.71 -20.52 -1.70
CA VAL A 131 19.25 -21.91 -1.88
C VAL A 131 20.33 -22.94 -1.49
N GLU A 132 21.60 -22.55 -1.32
CA GLU A 132 22.71 -23.50 -1.16
C GLU A 132 23.14 -23.81 0.28
N SER A 133 22.41 -23.38 1.32
CA SER A 133 22.84 -23.56 2.73
C SER A 133 22.08 -24.57 3.59
N GLU A 134 21.23 -25.46 3.03
CA GLU A 134 20.53 -26.50 3.81
C GLU A 134 20.88 -27.96 3.44
N GLY A 135 21.93 -28.17 2.65
CA GLY A 135 22.16 -29.46 1.98
C GLY A 135 23.45 -30.23 2.32
N GLU A 136 24.14 -30.02 3.45
CA GLU A 136 25.42 -30.74 3.65
C GLU A 136 25.84 -30.96 5.13
N GLN A 137 24.99 -31.59 5.95
CA GLN A 137 25.46 -32.28 7.17
C GLN A 137 24.67 -33.57 7.42
N ASN A 138 24.89 -34.60 6.60
CA ASN A 138 24.56 -35.97 7.00
C ASN A 138 25.40 -37.00 6.23
N SER A 139 26.65 -37.18 6.64
CA SER A 139 27.31 -38.50 6.66
C SER A 139 28.74 -38.36 7.18
N LYS A 140 28.96 -38.83 8.40
CA LYS A 140 30.17 -39.52 8.87
C LYS A 140 30.05 -39.67 10.38
N ASN A 141 29.65 -40.86 10.81
CA ASN A 141 30.16 -41.53 12.00
C ASN A 141 29.80 -43.01 11.84
N SER A 142 30.75 -43.74 11.24
CA SER A 142 30.93 -45.18 11.43
C SER A 142 31.88 -45.39 12.61
#